data_AF-A0A344LSH8-F1
#
_entry.id   AF-A0A344LSH8-F1
#
_cell.length_a   1.000
_cell.length_b   1.000
_cell.length_c   1.000
_cell.angle_alpha   90.00
_cell.angle_beta   90.00
_cell.angle_gamma   90.00
#
_symmetry.space_group_name_H-M   'P 1'
#
loop_
_entity.id
_entity.type
_entity.pdbx_description
1 polymer ?
#
loop_
_entity_poly.entity_id
_entity_poly.type
_entity_poly.pdbx_seq_one_letter_code
_entity_poly.pdbx_strand_id
1 'polypeptide(L)' 'MILQKNRFCDKMSSHMMRRTAITTLLILGMPEHLVRKISGHSHASTFFNRYVHYAQAYMDKEIEKVHSKLESY' A
#
# COMPACT_ATOMS: atom_id res chain seq x y z
N MET A 1 10.16 -35.87 -13.00
CA MET A 1 8.99 -35.13 -12.51
C MET A 1 9.49 -33.81 -11.96
N ILE A 2 9.16 -32.69 -12.62
CA ILE A 2 9.79 -31.38 -12.40
C ILE A 2 9.36 -30.82 -11.03
N LEU A 3 10.32 -30.47 -10.18
CA LEU A 3 10.11 -29.71 -8.95
C LEU A 3 9.53 -28.33 -9.34
N GLN A 4 8.22 -28.14 -9.20
CA GLN A 4 7.63 -26.81 -9.30
C GLN A 4 8.23 -25.93 -8.19
N LYS A 5 9.13 -25.02 -8.56
CA LYS A 5 9.44 -23.84 -7.74
C LYS A 5 8.13 -23.04 -7.63
N ASN A 6 7.41 -23.21 -6.53
CA ASN A 6 6.23 -22.40 -6.20
C ASN A 6 6.69 -20.95 -6.01
N ARG A 7 6.67 -20.13 -7.08
CA ARG A 7 7.07 -18.74 -6.99
C ARG A 7 5.95 -17.98 -6.29
N PHE A 8 6.32 -16.95 -5.52
CA PHE A 8 5.36 -16.08 -4.84
C PHE A 8 4.33 -15.46 -5.81
N CYS A 9 4.77 -15.11 -7.04
CA CYS A 9 3.90 -14.58 -8.08
C CYS A 9 2.80 -15.56 -8.51
N ASP A 10 3.04 -16.87 -8.43
CA ASP A 10 2.07 -17.90 -8.82
C ASP A 10 0.92 -18.04 -7.80
N LYS A 11 1.09 -17.45 -6.59
CA LYS A 11 0.08 -17.41 -5.53
C LYS A 11 -0.67 -16.07 -5.45
N MET A 12 -0.28 -15.07 -6.26
CA MET A 12 -0.91 -13.76 -6.24
C MET A 12 -2.01 -13.67 -7.31
N SER A 13 -3.26 -13.48 -6.88
CA SER A 13 -4.33 -13.16 -7.82
C SER A 13 -4.21 -11.73 -8.34
N SER A 14 -4.80 -11.44 -9.51
CA SER A 14 -4.86 -10.07 -10.05
C SER A 14 -5.48 -9.08 -9.07
N HIS A 15 -6.43 -9.54 -8.26
CA HIS A 15 -7.01 -8.75 -7.19
C HIS A 15 -5.99 -8.41 -6.10
N MET A 16 -5.21 -9.39 -5.63
CA MET A 16 -4.14 -9.16 -4.65
C MET A 16 -3.08 -8.20 -5.20
N MET A 17 -2.65 -8.38 -6.46
CA MET A 17 -1.69 -7.48 -7.10
C MET A 17 -2.19 -6.04 -7.16
N ARG A 18 -3.47 -5.83 -7.52
CA ARG A 18 -4.09 -4.49 -7.55
C ARG A 18 -4.07 -3.84 -6.17
N ARG A 19 -4.40 -4.60 -5.12
CA ARG A 19 -4.37 -4.08 -3.73
C ARG A 19 -2.97 -3.70 -3.29
N THR A 20 -2.00 -4.57 -3.56
CA THR A 20 -0.58 -4.32 -3.27
C THR A 20 -0.12 -3.04 -3.97
N ALA A 21 -0.37 -2.92 -5.28
CA ALA A 21 0.01 -1.74 -6.06
C ALA A 21 -0.58 -0.44 -5.50
N ILE A 22 -1.89 -0.41 -5.19
CA ILE A 22 -2.54 0.79 -4.63
C ILE A 22 -1.87 1.21 -3.32
N THR A 23 -1.67 0.27 -2.41
CA THR A 23 -1.13 0.56 -1.08
C THR A 23 0.33 1.00 -1.18
N THR A 24 1.13 0.35 -2.03
CA THR A 24 2.53 0.72 -2.27
C THR A 24 2.63 2.13 -2.84
N LEU A 25 1.81 2.48 -3.84
CA LEU A 25 1.86 3.82 -4.44
C LEU A 25 1.51 4.92 -3.43
N LEU A 26 0.53 4.68 -2.55
CA LEU A 26 0.18 5.62 -1.48
C LEU A 26 1.32 5.79 -0.47
N ILE A 27 1.95 4.69 -0.05
CA ILE A 27 3.11 4.72 0.88
C ILE A 27 4.30 5.45 0.26
N LEU A 28 4.51 5.31 -1.05
CA LEU A 28 5.55 6.03 -1.80
C LEU A 28 5.22 7.51 -2.04
N GLY A 29 4.08 8.00 -1.54
CA GLY A 29 3.69 9.41 -1.61
C GLY A 29 2.96 9.81 -2.89
N MET A 30 2.48 8.85 -3.69
CA MET A 30 1.67 9.17 -4.86
C MET A 30 0.32 9.77 -4.43
N PRO A 31 -0.08 10.94 -4.96
CA PRO A 31 -1.35 11.58 -4.63
C PRO A 31 -2.56 10.65 -4.83
N GLU A 32 -3.44 10.63 -3.83
CA GLU A 32 -4.63 9.76 -3.80
C GLU A 32 -5.46 9.82 -5.08
N HIS A 33 -5.74 11.03 -5.58
CA HIS A 33 -6.56 11.21 -6.78
C HIS A 33 -5.94 10.54 -8.02
N LEU A 34 -4.60 10.50 -8.13
CA LEU A 34 -3.91 9.81 -9.21
C LEU A 34 -3.99 8.29 -9.04
N VAL A 35 -3.77 7.80 -7.82
CA VAL A 35 -3.88 6.36 -7.49
C VAL A 35 -5.30 5.85 -7.74
N ARG A 36 -6.33 6.63 -7.41
CA ARG A 36 -7.73 6.30 -7.73
C ARG A 36 -7.97 6.21 -9.24
N LYS A 37 -7.46 7.18 -10.00
CA LYS A 37 -7.60 7.23 -11.47
C LYS A 37 -6.97 6.01 -12.15
N ILE A 38 -5.73 5.66 -11.81
CA ILE A 38 -5.03 4.52 -12.43
C ILE A 38 -5.57 3.17 -11.98
N SER A 39 -6.09 3.09 -10.75
CA SER A 39 -6.60 1.84 -10.20
C SER A 39 -8.05 1.57 -10.58
N GLY A 40 -8.74 2.51 -11.22
CA GLY A 40 -10.14 2.38 -11.63
C GLY A 40 -11.12 2.36 -10.45
N HIS A 41 -10.79 3.01 -9.34
CA HIS A 41 -11.70 3.14 -8.20
C HIS A 41 -12.56 4.39 -8.34
N SER A 42 -13.85 4.27 -8.04
CA SER A 42 -14.75 5.42 -7.95
C SER A 42 -14.40 6.31 -6.76
N HIS A 43 -14.79 7.59 -6.83
CA HIS A 43 -14.61 8.55 -5.73
C HIS A 43 -15.30 8.10 -4.44
N ALA A 44 -16.45 7.41 -4.54
CA ALA A 44 -17.21 6.90 -3.39
C ALA A 44 -16.73 5.52 -2.87
N SER A 45 -15.61 4.99 -3.35
CA SER A 45 -15.15 3.65 -2.95
C SER A 45 -14.68 3.61 -1.49
N THR A 46 -15.50 3.02 -0.61
CA THR A 46 -15.14 2.76 0.79
C THR A 46 -13.95 1.80 0.92
N PHE A 47 -13.80 0.87 -0.02
CA PHE A 47 -12.66 -0.04 -0.08
C PHE A 47 -11.35 0.70 -0.36
N PHE A 48 -11.39 1.75 -1.18
CA PHE A 48 -10.19 2.55 -1.45
C PHE A 48 -9.70 3.29 -0.20
N ASN A 49 -10.63 3.83 0.60
CA ASN A 49 -10.30 4.53 1.84
C ASN A 49 -9.49 3.65 2.81
N ARG A 50 -9.69 2.32 2.79
CA ARG A 50 -8.90 1.39 3.60
C ARG A 50 -7.41 1.41 3.24
N TYR A 51 -7.05 1.57 1.97
CA TYR A 51 -5.65 1.67 1.55
C TYR A 51 -5.03 3.00 1.99
N VAL A 52 -5.81 4.08 1.97
CA VAL A 52 -5.38 5.40 2.47
C VAL A 52 -5.11 5.32 3.97
N HIS A 53 -6.02 4.75 4.76
CA HIS A 53 -5.81 4.53 6.19
C HIS A 53 -4.57 3.69 6.48
N TYR A 54 -4.31 2.66 5.69
CA TYR A 54 -3.11 1.84 5.86
C TYR A 54 -1.82 2.63 5.58
N ALA A 55 -1.81 3.43 4.50
CA ALA A 55 -0.67 4.29 4.19
C ALA A 55 -0.45 5.36 5.27
N GLN A 56 -1.53 5.93 5.81
CA GLN A 56 -1.46 6.90 6.91
C GLN A 56 -0.85 6.26 8.17
N ALA A 57 -1.34 5.10 8.61
CA ALA A 57 -0.80 4.41 9.77
C ALA A 57 0.69 4.06 9.62
N TYR A 58 1.14 3.77 8.40
CA TYR A 58 2.56 3.59 8.09
C TYR A 58 3.35 4.90 8.27
N MET A 59 2.85 6.01 7.72
CA MET A 59 3.49 7.32 7.90
C MET A 59 3.56 7.73 9.37
N ASP A 60 2.47 7.56 10.13
CA ASP A 60 2.40 7.89 11.56
C ASP A 60 3.49 7.15 12.34
N LYS A 61 3.69 5.86 12.06
CA LYS A 61 4.74 5.04 12.68
C LYS A 61 6.15 5.53 12.33
N GLU A 62 6.39 5.93 11.08
CA GLU A 62 7.69 6.47 10.71
C GLU A 62 7.95 7.84 11.35
N ILE A 63 6.92 8.68 11.49
CA ILE A 63 6.99 9.96 12.20
C ILE A 63 7.31 9.74 13.68
N GLU A 64 6.62 8.81 14.34
CA GLU A 64 6.87 8.48 15.76
C GLU A 64 8.33 8.07 16.00
N LYS A 65 8.90 7.23 15.12
CA LYS A 65 10.33 6.85 15.20
C LYS A 65 11.27 8.04 15.09
N VAL A 66 10.96 9.00 14.22
CA VAL A 66 11.77 10.21 14.07
C VAL A 66 11.62 11.09 15.31
N HIS A 67 10.40 11.24 15.82
CA HIS A 67 10.11 11.99 17.03
C HIS A 67 10.87 11.46 18.24
N SER A 68 10.83 10.14 18.49
CA SER A 68 11.55 9.52 19.61
C SER A 68 13.06 9.71 19.52
N LYS A 69 13.64 9.78 18.31
CA LYS A 69 15.06 10.10 18.12
C LYS A 69 15.36 11.55 18.47
N LEU A 70 14.47 12.48 18.11
CA LEU A 70 14.63 13.90 18.42
C LEU A 70 14.50 14.20 19.92
N GLU A 71 13.62 13.50 20.64
CA GLU A 71 13.48 13.64 22.11
C GLU A 71 14.68 13.09 22.89
N SER A 72 15.49 12.22 22.27
CA SER A 72 16.70 11.65 22.88
C SER A 72 17.98 12.49 22.71
N TYR A 73 17.87 13.66 22.06
CA TYR A 73 18.94 14.66 21.92
C TYR A 73 18.73 15.80 22.92
#